data_AF-A0A2W2C664-F1
#
_entry.id   AF-A0A2W2C664-F1
#
_cell.length_a   1.000
_cell.length_b   1.000
_cell.length_c   1.000
_cell.angle_alpha   90.00
_cell.angle_beta   90.00
_cell.angle_gamma   90.00
#
_symmetry.space_group_name_H-M   'P 1'
#
loop_
_entity.id
_entity.type
_entity.pdbx_description
1 polymer ?
#
loop_
_entity_poly.entity_id
_entity_poly.type
_entity_poly.pdbx_seq_one_letter_code
_entity_poly.pdbx_strand_id
1 'polypeptide(L)'
;MIAALPDSGLEAVALRSVLEASGHRVDLRFIATPKQFRQVIAAVPAPELLTICGHGAAGGLHFGSLVASAGGHELVDGFLMPERFAGDVTLPDCTVLCTACDSGSAALARTFLEGGAKAYIAPAGEPEGGDVLVAAHLVLHGLLRGRDPETAMAAANAAVAGAVSLTLHPREAHAA
;
A
#
# COMPACT_ATOMS: atom_id res chain seq x y z
N MET A 1 10.06 2.42 0.95
CA MET A 1 9.49 2.94 2.21
C MET A 1 8.34 2.04 2.63
N ILE A 2 8.16 1.79 3.92
CA ILE A 2 6.99 1.09 4.47
C ILE A 2 6.24 2.05 5.41
N ALA A 3 4.94 2.20 5.19
CA ALA A 3 4.01 2.91 6.06
C ALA A 3 3.13 1.88 6.78
N ALA A 4 3.31 1.75 8.08
CA ALA A 4 2.49 0.89 8.93
C ALA A 4 1.34 1.70 9.52
N LEU A 5 0.13 1.47 9.02
CA LEU A 5 -1.10 1.97 9.61
C LEU A 5 -1.34 1.35 11.01
N PRO A 6 -2.34 1.83 11.77
CA PRO A 6 -2.66 1.23 13.07
C PRO A 6 -2.93 -0.29 12.94
N ASP A 7 -2.47 -1.03 13.95
CA ASP A 7 -2.63 -2.49 14.07
C ASP A 7 -1.98 -3.35 12.96
N SER A 8 -1.07 -2.79 12.14
CA SER A 8 -0.31 -3.53 11.12
C SER A 8 1.20 -3.57 11.36
N GLY A 9 1.64 -3.18 12.56
CA GLY A 9 3.06 -3.04 12.88
C GLY A 9 3.88 -4.33 12.75
N LEU A 10 3.29 -5.49 13.08
CA LEU A 10 3.98 -6.78 12.97
C LEU A 10 4.28 -7.15 11.51
N GLU A 11 3.30 -6.97 10.61
CA GLU A 11 3.47 -7.20 9.17
C GLU A 11 4.58 -6.29 8.61
N ALA A 12 4.52 -5.00 8.94
CA ALA A 12 5.49 -4.02 8.47
C ALA A 12 6.92 -4.31 8.96
N VAL A 13 7.06 -4.74 10.22
CA VAL A 13 8.36 -5.14 10.79
C VAL A 13 8.87 -6.44 10.15
N ALA A 14 8.00 -7.40 9.88
CA ALA A 14 8.38 -8.63 9.19
C ALA A 14 8.88 -8.35 7.77
N LEU A 15 8.13 -7.57 6.97
CA LEU A 15 8.56 -7.16 5.63
C LEU A 15 9.89 -6.41 5.68
N ARG A 16 10.02 -5.42 6.56
CA ARG A 16 11.29 -4.69 6.75
C ARG A 16 12.44 -5.65 7.01
N SER A 17 12.26 -6.60 7.92
CA SER A 17 13.32 -7.52 8.34
C SER A 17 13.81 -8.37 7.18
N VAL A 18 12.91 -8.91 6.36
CA VAL A 18 13.27 -9.73 5.19
C VAL A 18 13.94 -8.90 4.09
N LEU A 19 13.44 -7.69 3.84
CA LEU A 19 14.03 -6.78 2.84
C LEU A 19 15.42 -6.30 3.24
N GLU A 20 15.62 -5.94 4.51
CA GLU A 20 16.94 -5.53 5.02
C GLU A 20 17.92 -6.70 5.04
N ALA A 21 17.47 -7.90 5.40
CA ALA A 21 18.27 -9.12 5.28
C ALA A 21 18.68 -9.42 3.83
N SER A 22 17.90 -8.96 2.85
CA SER A 22 18.19 -9.08 1.42
C SER A 22 19.09 -7.96 0.88
N GLY A 23 19.60 -7.07 1.74
CA GLY A 23 20.54 -6.00 1.37
C GLY A 23 19.88 -4.68 0.94
N HIS A 24 18.57 -4.51 1.16
CA HIS A 24 17.87 -3.28 0.83
C HIS A 24 17.75 -2.35 2.04
N ARG A 25 17.87 -1.04 1.81
CA ARG A 25 17.56 -0.03 2.83
C ARG A 25 16.05 0.17 2.90
N VAL A 26 15.47 0.09 4.09
CA VAL A 26 14.03 0.25 4.30
C VAL A 26 13.75 1.31 5.36
N ASP A 27 13.16 2.42 4.93
CA ASP A 27 12.60 3.40 5.86
C ASP A 27 11.18 2.96 6.27
N LEU A 28 10.98 2.66 7.56
CA LEU A 28 9.68 2.29 8.15
C LEU A 28 9.10 3.46 8.95
N ARG A 29 7.84 3.78 8.70
CA ARG A 29 7.08 4.82 9.41
C ARG A 29 5.83 4.21 10.03
N PHE A 30 5.70 4.31 11.35
CA PHE A 30 4.45 3.99 12.04
C PHE A 30 3.52 5.21 11.98
N ILE A 31 2.30 4.98 11.50
CA ILE A 31 1.31 6.00 11.21
C ILE A 31 0.15 5.82 12.18
N ALA A 32 -0.06 6.80 13.04
CA ALA A 32 -1.13 6.80 14.02
C ALA A 32 -2.34 7.65 13.58
N THR A 33 -2.17 8.56 12.61
CA THR A 33 -3.21 9.52 12.22
C THR A 33 -3.28 9.74 10.71
N PRO A 34 -4.44 10.12 10.16
CA PRO A 34 -4.59 10.53 8.75
C PRO A 34 -3.63 11.66 8.35
N LYS A 35 -3.35 12.60 9.26
CA LYS A 35 -2.38 13.67 9.03
C LYS A 35 -0.96 13.13 8.77
N GLN A 36 -0.51 12.15 9.55
CA GLN A 36 0.80 11.51 9.33
C GLN A 36 0.80 10.70 8.02
N PHE A 37 -0.32 10.07 7.68
CA PHE A 37 -0.46 9.38 6.40
C PHE A 37 -0.28 10.34 5.21
N ARG A 38 -0.93 11.51 5.26
CA ARG A 38 -0.76 12.57 4.25
C ARG A 38 0.70 13.00 4.08
N GLN A 39 1.45 13.09 5.17
CA GLN A 39 2.88 13.41 5.11
C GLN A 39 3.71 12.35 4.37
N VAL A 40 3.31 11.07 4.44
CA VAL A 40 3.98 9.98 3.73
C VAL A 40 3.62 10.00 2.24
N ILE A 41 2.34 10.14 1.90
CA ILE A 41 1.89 10.13 0.50
C ILE A 41 2.19 11.43 -0.25
N ALA A 42 2.60 12.49 0.46
CA ALA A 42 3.09 13.76 -0.10
C ALA A 42 4.62 13.89 -0.02
N ALA A 43 5.35 12.79 0.19
CA ALA A 43 6.80 12.84 0.44
C ALA A 43 7.59 13.33 -0.78
N VAL A 44 8.50 14.28 -0.55
CA VAL A 44 9.46 14.78 -1.56
C VAL A 44 10.89 14.68 -0.99
N PRO A 45 11.82 13.96 -1.65
CA PRO A 45 11.60 13.16 -2.86
C PRO A 45 10.68 11.95 -2.58
N ALA A 46 9.89 11.57 -3.58
CA ALA A 46 9.04 10.38 -3.49
C ALA A 46 9.90 9.11 -3.48
N PRO A 47 9.52 8.07 -2.71
CA PRO A 47 10.21 6.79 -2.77
C PRO A 47 9.91 6.07 -4.09
N GLU A 48 10.86 5.29 -4.59
CA GLU A 48 10.61 4.42 -5.77
C GLU A 48 9.52 3.37 -5.50
N LEU A 49 9.41 2.94 -4.24
CA LEU A 49 8.47 1.92 -3.76
C LEU A 49 7.91 2.34 -2.40
N LEU A 50 6.58 2.42 -2.31
CA LEU A 50 5.84 2.64 -1.08
C LEU A 50 4.98 1.40 -0.78
N THR A 51 5.25 0.75 0.35
CA THR A 51 4.38 -0.31 0.88
C THR A 51 3.51 0.25 1.99
N ILE A 52 2.20 0.12 1.88
CA ILE A 52 1.23 0.49 2.91
C ILE A 52 0.75 -0.80 3.56
N CYS A 53 1.18 -1.02 4.81
CA CYS A 53 0.72 -2.13 5.63
C CYS A 53 -0.48 -1.66 6.45
N GLY A 54 -1.62 -2.34 6.38
CA GLY A 54 -2.81 -1.87 7.07
C GLY A 54 -3.99 -2.83 7.03
N HIS A 55 -5.03 -2.47 7.76
CA HIS A 55 -6.35 -3.05 7.61
C HIS A 55 -7.19 -2.20 6.66
N GLY A 56 -8.16 -2.81 6.00
CA GLY A 56 -9.07 -2.12 5.11
C GLY A 56 -10.42 -2.81 5.10
N ALA A 57 -11.41 -2.11 4.57
CA ALA A 57 -12.72 -2.63 4.24
C ALA A 57 -13.39 -1.62 3.31
N ALA A 58 -14.26 -2.08 2.42
CA ALA A 58 -15.08 -1.21 1.56
C ALA A 58 -14.27 -0.15 0.78
N GLY A 59 -13.03 -0.48 0.41
CA GLY A 59 -12.13 0.42 -0.34
C GLY A 59 -11.47 1.55 0.48
N GLY A 60 -11.66 1.57 1.79
CA GLY A 60 -11.02 2.52 2.72
C GLY A 60 -9.86 1.92 3.52
N LEU A 61 -9.00 2.78 4.05
CA LEU A 61 -7.90 2.39 4.93
C LEU A 61 -8.31 2.58 6.40
N HIS A 62 -8.22 1.53 7.21
CA HIS A 62 -8.64 1.60 8.61
C HIS A 62 -7.58 2.29 9.48
N PHE A 63 -8.01 3.24 10.31
CA PHE A 63 -7.13 3.95 11.26
C PHE A 63 -7.48 3.66 12.74
N GLY A 64 -8.40 2.74 13.02
CA GLY A 64 -8.70 2.32 14.39
C GLY A 64 -9.47 3.34 15.23
N SER A 65 -9.93 2.89 16.40
CA SER A 65 -10.73 3.68 17.34
C SER A 65 -9.94 4.75 18.09
N LEU A 66 -8.61 4.63 18.14
CA LEU A 66 -7.70 5.59 18.79
C LEU A 66 -7.69 6.98 18.13
N VAL A 67 -8.22 7.13 16.92
CA VAL A 67 -8.25 8.39 16.16
C VAL A 67 -9.45 9.27 16.52
N ALA A 68 -10.40 8.75 17.31
CA ALA A 68 -11.59 9.50 17.74
C ALA A 68 -11.24 10.84 18.44
N SER A 69 -10.04 10.96 19.03
CA SER A 69 -9.56 12.17 19.70
C SER A 69 -8.60 13.06 18.87
N ALA A 70 -8.09 12.59 17.72
CA ALA A 70 -6.95 13.22 17.03
C ALA A 70 -7.09 13.34 15.50
N GLY A 71 -8.32 13.48 14.99
CA GLY A 71 -8.59 13.63 13.55
C GLY A 71 -9.76 12.80 13.00
N GLY A 72 -10.55 12.15 13.88
CA GLY A 72 -11.61 11.23 13.47
C GLY A 72 -12.72 11.82 12.59
N HIS A 73 -12.85 13.15 12.50
CA HIS A 73 -13.84 13.79 11.61
C HIS A 73 -13.56 13.55 10.12
N GLU A 74 -12.34 13.16 9.75
CA GLU A 74 -11.98 12.80 8.38
C GLU A 74 -12.30 11.34 8.04
N LEU A 75 -12.53 10.52 9.06
CA LEU A 75 -12.84 9.10 8.91
C LEU A 75 -14.34 8.91 8.70
N VAL A 76 -14.70 7.96 7.86
CA VAL A 76 -16.06 7.42 7.74
C VAL A 76 -16.04 6.05 8.41
N ASP A 77 -16.72 5.91 9.53
CA ASP A 77 -16.77 4.66 10.32
C ASP A 77 -15.38 4.06 10.66
N GLY A 78 -14.38 4.93 10.90
CA GLY A 78 -13.01 4.50 11.23
C GLY A 78 -12.09 4.31 10.02
N PHE A 79 -12.59 4.52 8.80
CA PHE A 79 -11.85 4.39 7.55
C PHE A 79 -11.53 5.75 6.92
N LEU A 80 -10.30 5.89 6.45
CA LEU A 80 -9.88 7.00 5.60
C LEU A 80 -10.20 6.63 4.14
N MET A 81 -11.25 7.27 3.61
CA MET A 81 -11.72 7.01 2.24
C MET A 81 -10.85 7.75 1.20
N PRO A 82 -10.69 7.21 -0.02
CA PRO A 82 -9.85 7.79 -1.07
C PRO A 82 -10.12 9.28 -1.33
N GLU A 83 -11.39 9.69 -1.34
CA GLU A 83 -11.82 11.06 -1.66
C GLU A 83 -11.36 12.07 -0.60
N ARG A 84 -10.98 11.61 0.60
CA ARG A 84 -10.50 12.45 1.71
C ARG A 84 -9.02 12.82 1.62
N PHE A 85 -8.27 12.19 0.72
CA PHE A 85 -6.84 12.45 0.55
C PHE A 85 -6.36 12.46 -0.91
N ALA A 86 -7.26 12.34 -1.88
CA ALA A 86 -6.89 12.29 -3.30
C ALA A 86 -6.05 13.49 -3.76
N GLY A 87 -6.36 14.70 -3.28
CA GLY A 87 -5.59 15.91 -3.60
C GLY A 87 -4.24 16.03 -2.89
N ASP A 88 -3.93 15.15 -1.94
CA ASP A 88 -2.72 15.21 -1.13
C ASP A 88 -1.61 14.29 -1.65
N VAL A 89 -1.92 13.36 -2.57
CA VAL A 89 -0.94 12.39 -3.08
C VAL A 89 0.04 13.07 -4.04
N THR A 90 1.34 12.93 -3.75
CA THR A 90 2.43 13.37 -4.62
C THR A 90 3.52 12.30 -4.62
N LEU A 91 3.41 11.34 -5.53
CA LEU A 91 4.28 10.15 -5.60
C LEU A 91 4.76 9.89 -7.04
N PRO A 92 5.45 10.84 -7.70
CA PRO A 92 5.94 10.65 -9.07
C PRO A 92 6.79 9.39 -9.20
N ASP A 93 6.47 8.55 -10.18
CA ASP A 93 7.18 7.31 -10.55
C ASP A 93 7.30 6.24 -9.44
N CYS A 94 6.51 6.40 -8.37
CA CYS A 94 6.43 5.45 -7.26
C CYS A 94 5.56 4.23 -7.65
N THR A 95 6.01 3.01 -7.34
CA THR A 95 5.10 1.86 -7.23
C THR A 95 4.53 1.81 -5.83
N VAL A 96 3.20 1.75 -5.71
CA VAL A 96 2.51 1.57 -4.43
C VAL A 96 2.05 0.12 -4.31
N LEU A 97 2.34 -0.51 -3.17
CA LEU A 97 1.80 -1.80 -2.77
C LEU A 97 1.01 -1.60 -1.47
N CYS A 98 -0.28 -1.91 -1.47
CA CYS A 98 -1.10 -1.89 -0.26
C CYS A 98 -1.47 -3.32 0.13
N THR A 99 -1.40 -3.66 1.42
CA THR A 99 -1.77 -5.00 1.92
C THR A 99 -3.16 -5.03 2.57
N ALA A 100 -3.82 -3.87 2.69
CA ALA A 100 -5.14 -3.78 3.31
C ALA A 100 -6.22 -4.53 2.52
N CYS A 101 -7.17 -5.14 3.23
CA CYS A 101 -8.33 -5.79 2.61
C CYS A 101 -9.13 -4.79 1.77
N ASP A 102 -9.70 -5.27 0.65
CA ASP A 102 -10.46 -4.50 -0.35
C ASP A 102 -9.74 -3.28 -0.94
N SER A 103 -8.43 -3.15 -0.72
CA SER A 103 -7.69 -1.97 -1.15
C SER A 103 -7.34 -1.99 -2.64
N GLY A 104 -7.64 -3.07 -3.37
CA GLY A 104 -7.55 -3.20 -4.82
C GLY A 104 -8.67 -2.49 -5.60
N SER A 105 -9.53 -1.72 -4.91
CA SER A 105 -10.61 -0.97 -5.55
C SER A 105 -10.08 0.08 -6.54
N ALA A 106 -10.85 0.32 -7.61
CA ALA A 106 -10.50 1.32 -8.62
C ALA A 106 -10.40 2.75 -8.05
N ALA A 107 -11.22 3.10 -7.04
CA ALA A 107 -11.21 4.43 -6.44
C ALA A 107 -9.90 4.70 -5.68
N LEU A 108 -9.43 3.73 -4.90
CA LEU A 108 -8.19 3.85 -4.15
C LEU A 108 -6.98 3.83 -5.10
N ALA A 109 -6.97 2.92 -6.08
CA ALA A 109 -5.94 2.90 -7.11
C ALA A 109 -5.83 4.23 -7.87
N ARG A 110 -6.96 4.76 -8.34
CA ARG A 110 -7.04 6.03 -9.07
C ARG A 110 -6.45 7.19 -8.27
N THR A 111 -6.72 7.25 -6.97
CA THR A 111 -6.16 8.28 -6.08
C THR A 111 -4.64 8.31 -6.12
N PHE A 112 -3.98 7.16 -6.07
CA PHE A 112 -2.52 7.09 -6.16
C PHE A 112 -1.99 7.39 -7.56
N LEU A 113 -2.66 6.90 -8.60
CA LEU A 113 -2.26 7.12 -9.99
C LEU A 113 -2.38 8.59 -10.42
N GLU A 114 -3.44 9.29 -10.01
CA GLU A 114 -3.61 10.73 -10.24
C GLU A 114 -2.55 11.55 -9.48
N GLY A 115 -2.12 11.07 -8.32
CA GLY A 115 -0.98 11.62 -7.56
C GLY A 115 0.40 11.32 -8.16
N GLY A 116 0.47 10.66 -9.32
CA GLY A 116 1.70 10.45 -10.09
C GLY A 116 2.36 9.09 -9.92
N ALA A 117 1.79 8.18 -9.11
CA ALA A 117 2.30 6.82 -8.99
C ALA A 117 2.28 6.11 -10.35
N LYS A 118 3.30 5.29 -10.63
CA LYS A 118 3.38 4.52 -11.89
C LYS A 118 2.53 3.25 -11.87
N ALA A 119 2.29 2.70 -10.68
CA ALA A 119 1.52 1.48 -10.50
C ALA A 119 0.99 1.41 -9.07
N TYR A 120 -0.19 0.81 -8.91
CA TYR A 120 -0.80 0.49 -7.63
C TYR A 120 -1.18 -0.99 -7.60
N ILE A 121 -0.68 -1.72 -6.59
CA ILE A 121 -0.91 -3.15 -6.38
C ILE A 121 -1.60 -3.36 -5.04
N ALA A 122 -2.67 -4.15 -5.01
CA ALA A 122 -3.40 -4.41 -3.77
C ALA A 122 -4.34 -5.63 -3.84
N PRO A 123 -4.73 -6.23 -2.70
CA PRO A 123 -5.73 -7.30 -2.64
C PRO A 123 -7.10 -6.87 -3.20
N ALA A 124 -7.70 -7.73 -4.02
CA ALA A 124 -9.06 -7.54 -4.54
C ALA A 124 -10.17 -7.84 -3.51
N GLY A 125 -9.84 -8.48 -2.39
CA GLY A 125 -10.79 -8.90 -1.36
C GLY A 125 -10.15 -8.90 0.02
N GLU A 126 -10.57 -9.84 0.87
CA GLU A 126 -10.18 -9.93 2.29
C GLU A 126 -9.22 -11.12 2.54
N PRO A 127 -7.92 -10.99 2.23
CA PRO A 127 -6.97 -12.06 2.51
C PRO A 127 -6.71 -12.23 4.01
N GLU A 128 -6.29 -13.43 4.40
CA GLU A 128 -5.73 -13.65 5.74
C GLU A 128 -4.37 -12.93 5.88
N GLY A 129 -4.09 -12.42 7.09
CA GLY A 129 -2.94 -11.54 7.32
C GLY A 129 -1.58 -12.17 7.06
N GLY A 130 -1.41 -13.46 7.38
CA GLY A 130 -0.20 -14.22 7.07
C GLY A 130 -0.03 -14.44 5.56
N ASP A 131 -1.11 -14.71 4.85
CA ASP A 131 -1.08 -14.95 3.41
C ASP A 131 -0.73 -13.67 2.62
N VAL A 132 -1.31 -12.51 2.99
CA VAL A 132 -0.99 -11.24 2.32
C VAL A 132 0.45 -10.80 2.58
N LEU A 133 1.02 -11.11 3.75
CA LEU A 133 2.43 -10.88 4.04
C LEU A 133 3.35 -11.64 3.08
N VAL A 134 3.06 -12.92 2.83
CA VAL A 134 3.83 -13.75 1.89
C VAL A 134 3.70 -13.21 0.47
N ALA A 135 2.48 -12.88 0.03
CA ALA A 135 2.22 -12.31 -1.28
C ALA A 135 2.98 -10.99 -1.47
N ALA A 136 2.90 -10.08 -0.49
CA ALA A 136 3.60 -8.79 -0.51
C ALA A 136 5.11 -8.97 -0.60
N HIS A 137 5.68 -9.89 0.19
CA HIS A 137 7.12 -10.19 0.11
C HIS A 137 7.53 -10.63 -1.30
N LEU A 138 6.77 -11.52 -1.94
CA LEU A 138 7.07 -12.04 -3.28
C LEU A 138 7.00 -10.93 -4.35
N VAL A 139 6.01 -10.03 -4.26
CA VAL A 139 5.92 -8.86 -5.14
C VAL A 139 7.16 -7.97 -4.96
N LEU A 140 7.48 -7.62 -3.71
CA LEU A 140 8.61 -6.74 -3.41
C LEU A 140 9.94 -7.37 -3.87
N HIS A 141 10.11 -8.68 -3.65
CA HIS A 141 11.28 -9.40 -4.14
C HIS A 141 11.40 -9.34 -5.67
N GLY A 142 10.30 -9.53 -6.41
CA GLY A 142 10.27 -9.41 -7.87
C GLY A 142 10.67 -8.01 -8.35
N LEU A 143 10.03 -6.98 -7.79
CA LEU A 143 10.29 -5.58 -8.13
C LEU A 143 11.75 -5.18 -7.86
N LEU A 144 12.29 -5.56 -6.71
CA LEU A 144 13.67 -5.25 -6.31
C LEU A 144 14.72 -6.01 -7.13
N ARG A 145 14.30 -7.05 -7.87
CA ARG A 145 15.12 -7.78 -8.86
C ARG A 145 14.95 -7.24 -10.28
N GLY A 146 14.25 -6.11 -10.44
CA GLY A 146 14.06 -5.43 -11.72
C GLY A 146 12.94 -6.01 -12.59
N ARG A 147 12.06 -6.85 -12.05
CA ARG A 147 10.84 -7.25 -12.77
C ARG A 147 9.86 -6.09 -12.82
N ASP A 148 9.11 -6.00 -13.91
CA ASP A 148 7.99 -5.08 -13.99
C ASP A 148 6.86 -5.47 -13.00
N PRO A 149 5.98 -4.52 -12.63
CA PRO A 149 4.90 -4.76 -11.68
C PRO A 149 3.96 -5.92 -12.03
N GLU A 150 3.65 -6.11 -13.32
CA GLU A 150 2.73 -7.14 -13.78
C GLU A 150 3.33 -8.53 -13.59
N THR A 151 4.58 -8.72 -14.04
CA THR A 151 5.31 -9.98 -13.86
C THR A 151 5.53 -10.31 -12.38
N ALA A 152 5.86 -9.32 -11.55
CA ALA A 152 6.07 -9.52 -10.11
C ALA A 152 4.78 -9.93 -9.39
N MET A 153 3.66 -9.25 -9.68
CA MET A 153 2.34 -9.57 -9.12
C MET A 153 1.86 -10.95 -9.58
N ALA A 154 1.96 -11.26 -10.88
CA ALA A 154 1.50 -12.54 -11.42
C ALA A 154 2.23 -13.72 -10.76
N ALA A 155 3.55 -13.60 -10.57
CA ALA A 155 4.34 -14.61 -9.86
C ALA A 155 3.92 -14.77 -8.39
N ALA A 156 3.63 -13.67 -7.70
CA ALA A 156 3.14 -13.72 -6.32
C ALA A 156 1.77 -14.42 -6.24
N ASN A 157 0.80 -14.00 -7.05
CA ASN A 157 -0.54 -14.61 -7.12
C ASN A 157 -0.47 -16.12 -7.43
N ALA A 158 0.43 -16.53 -8.33
CA ALA A 158 0.62 -17.95 -8.64
C ALA A 158 1.18 -18.75 -7.45
N ALA A 159 2.07 -18.16 -6.66
CA ALA A 159 2.69 -18.83 -5.51
C ALA A 159 1.75 -18.96 -4.30
N VAL A 160 0.79 -18.03 -4.15
CA VAL A 160 -0.21 -18.03 -3.07
C VAL A 160 -1.61 -18.36 -3.59
N ALA A 161 -1.70 -19.11 -4.69
CA ALA A 161 -2.95 -19.37 -5.39
C ALA A 161 -4.04 -19.91 -4.45
N GLY A 162 -5.20 -19.24 -4.44
CA GLY A 162 -6.34 -19.56 -3.59
C GLY A 162 -6.33 -18.90 -2.20
N ALA A 163 -5.21 -18.31 -1.79
CA ALA A 163 -5.09 -17.59 -0.51
C ALA A 163 -5.20 -16.06 -0.67
N VAL A 164 -4.55 -15.50 -1.70
CA VAL A 164 -4.60 -14.06 -2.01
C VAL A 164 -4.80 -13.85 -3.50
N SER A 165 -5.58 -12.83 -3.85
CA SER A 165 -5.70 -12.32 -5.21
C SER A 165 -5.32 -10.84 -5.22
N LEU A 166 -4.12 -10.53 -5.70
CA LEU A 166 -3.66 -9.16 -5.93
C LEU A 166 -4.13 -8.66 -7.30
N THR A 167 -4.48 -7.39 -7.35
CA THR A 167 -4.78 -6.63 -8.58
C THR A 167 -3.69 -5.60 -8.83
N LEU A 168 -3.46 -5.30 -10.11
CA LEU A 168 -2.54 -4.26 -10.55
C LEU A 168 -3.33 -3.22 -11.35
N HIS A 169 -3.12 -1.97 -10.98
CA HIS A 169 -3.59 -0.80 -11.72
C HIS A 169 -2.36 -0.03 -12.19
N PRO A 170 -1.94 -0.17 -13.46
CA PRO A 170 -0.84 0.60 -14.00
C PRO A 170 -1.30 2.03 -14.32
N ARG A 171 -0.39 3.00 -14.29
CA ARG A 171 -0.66 4.30 -14.87
C ARG A 171 -0.76 4.14 -16.38
N GLU A 172 -1.86 4.59 -16.97
CA GLU A 172 -1.96 4.62 -18.43
C GLU A 172 -0.81 5.48 -18.98
N ALA A 173 -0.09 4.95 -19.96
CA ALA A 173 0.90 5.73 -20.68
C ALA A 173 0.15 6.90 -21.33
N HIS A 174 0.36 8.11 -20.83
CA HIS A 174 -0.07 9.30 -21.56
C HIS A 174 0.61 9.22 -22.93
N ALA A 175 -0.19 9.01 -23.98
CA ALA A 175 0.28 9.24 -25.34
C ALA A 175 0.82 10.67 -25.38
N ALA A 176 2.13 10.78 -25.55
CA ALA A 176 2.84 12.04 -25.68
C ALA A 176 2.40 12.81 -26.92
#